data_AF-X0XXG1-F1
#
_entry.id   AF-X0XXG1-F1
#
_cell.length_a   1.000
_cell.length_b   1.000
_cell.length_c   1.000
_cell.angle_alpha   90.00
_cell.angle_beta   90.00
_cell.angle_gamma   90.00
#
_symmetry.space_group_name_H-M   'P 1'
#
loop_
_entity.id
_entity.type
_entity.pdbx_description
1 polymer ?
#
loop_
_entity_poly.entity_id
_entity_poly.type
_entity_poly.pdbx_seq_one_letter_code
_entity_poly.pdbx_strand_id
1 'polypeptide(L)'
;VTPDDLIEFGMIPELVGRLPVVCTLEPLDKEALVRILTEPRNAIVKQYQKMFELENGAIEFTPDALEEIAERALKRDTGARALRSIVEEFMLDYMYELPEAKPAGQYTVTPKVVRGEAHLLKTGRRRKESA
;
A
#
# COMPACT_ATOMS: atom_id res chain seq x y z
N VAL A 1 13.55 -11.42 -24.46
CA VAL A 1 13.67 -12.80 -23.94
C VAL A 1 13.30 -13.74 -25.05
N THR A 2 14.25 -14.57 -25.48
CA THR A 2 14.11 -15.63 -26.48
C THR A 2 14.21 -17.00 -25.80
N PRO A 3 13.77 -18.10 -26.44
CA PRO A 3 13.97 -19.45 -25.93
C PRO A 3 15.44 -19.78 -25.65
N ASP A 4 16.35 -19.31 -26.52
CA ASP A 4 17.80 -19.49 -26.36
C ASP A 4 18.32 -18.77 -25.10
N ASP A 5 17.81 -17.57 -24.79
CA ASP A 5 18.15 -16.86 -23.54
C ASP A 5 17.78 -17.68 -22.30
N LEU A 6 16.67 -18.45 -22.35
CA LEU A 6 16.23 -19.30 -21.23
C LEU A 6 17.11 -20.54 -21.06
N ILE A 7 17.62 -21.10 -22.16
CA ILE A 7 18.54 -22.25 -22.14
C ILE A 7 19.89 -21.83 -21.58
N GLU A 8 20.42 -20.68 -22.02
CA GLU A 8 21.65 -20.08 -21.48
C GLU A 8 21.51 -19.73 -19.98
N PHE A 9 20.31 -19.34 -19.54
CA PHE A 9 19.99 -19.11 -18.13
C PHE A 9 19.90 -20.41 -17.29
N GLY A 10 19.95 -21.59 -17.94
CA GLY A 10 20.01 -22.91 -17.28
C GLY A 10 18.71 -23.73 -17.34
N MET A 11 17.71 -23.32 -18.13
CA MET A 11 16.53 -24.16 -18.37
C MET A 11 16.84 -25.28 -19.38
N ILE A 12 16.27 -26.47 -19.17
CA ILE A 12 16.47 -27.61 -20.09
C ILE A 12 15.68 -27.42 -21.41
N PRO A 13 16.24 -27.79 -22.57
CA PRO A 13 15.59 -27.61 -23.88
C PRO A 13 14.21 -28.29 -23.99
N GLU A 14 14.03 -29.45 -23.38
CA GLU A 14 12.76 -30.19 -23.40
C GLU A 14 11.64 -29.44 -22.68
N LEU A 15 11.97 -28.67 -21.64
CA LEU A 15 11.02 -27.86 -20.88
C LEU A 15 10.66 -26.60 -21.67
N VAL A 16 11.65 -25.91 -22.23
CA VAL A 16 11.44 -24.71 -23.06
C VAL A 16 10.61 -25.07 -24.30
N GLY A 17 10.85 -26.22 -24.92
CA GLY A 17 10.06 -26.73 -26.04
C GLY A 17 8.58 -27.03 -25.71
N ARG A 18 8.24 -27.24 -24.43
CA ARG A 18 6.85 -27.42 -23.96
C ARG A 18 6.17 -26.11 -23.57
N LEU A 19 6.88 -24.98 -23.59
CA LEU A 19 6.38 -23.65 -23.24
C LEU A 19 6.44 -22.74 -24.48
N PRO A 20 5.56 -22.95 -25.49
CA PRO A 20 5.63 -22.24 -26.77
C PRO A 20 5.23 -20.76 -26.69
N VAL A 21 4.67 -20.31 -25.57
CA VAL A 21 4.21 -18.92 -25.36
C VAL A 21 5.05 -18.28 -24.26
N VAL A 22 5.77 -17.22 -24.61
CA VAL A 22 6.57 -16.41 -23.69
C VAL A 22 5.98 -15.00 -23.66
N CYS A 23 5.60 -14.54 -22.47
CA CYS A 23 5.12 -13.18 -22.25
C CYS A 23 5.98 -12.50 -21.18
N THR A 24 6.41 -11.28 -21.45
CA THR A 24 7.13 -10.44 -20.50
C THR A 24 6.17 -9.46 -19.83
N LEU A 25 6.41 -9.16 -18.56
CA LEU A 25 5.68 -8.12 -17.84
C LEU A 25 6.47 -6.82 -17.84
N GLU A 26 5.77 -5.71 -17.91
CA GLU A 26 6.36 -4.39 -17.74
C GLU A 26 6.72 -4.15 -16.26
N PRO A 27 7.82 -3.45 -15.97
CA PRO A 27 8.14 -3.04 -14.62
C PRO A 27 7.07 -2.07 -14.09
N LEU A 28 6.87 -2.09 -12.78
CA LEU A 28 5.92 -1.18 -12.13
C LEU A 28 6.56 0.21 -11.98
N ASP A 29 5.90 1.22 -12.54
CA ASP A 29 6.20 2.64 -12.30
C ASP A 29 5.34 3.21 -11.15
N LYS A 30 5.56 4.48 -10.82
CA LYS A 30 4.88 5.16 -9.72
C LYS A 30 3.37 5.20 -9.97
N GLU A 31 2.98 5.48 -11.20
CA GLU A 31 1.61 5.60 -11.67
C GLU A 31 0.88 4.25 -11.54
N ALA A 32 1.49 3.15 -11.98
CA ALA A 32 0.95 1.81 -11.84
C ALA A 32 0.74 1.44 -10.36
N LEU A 33 1.65 1.82 -9.47
CA LEU A 33 1.49 1.58 -8.03
C LEU A 33 0.33 2.36 -7.43
N VAL A 34 0.14 3.63 -7.81
CA VAL A 34 -1.02 4.44 -7.39
C VAL A 34 -2.32 3.82 -7.89
N ARG A 35 -2.36 3.34 -9.14
CA ARG A 35 -3.52 2.63 -9.69
C ARG A 35 -3.80 1.34 -8.92
N ILE A 36 -2.78 0.55 -8.56
CA ILE A 36 -2.93 -0.65 -7.74
C ILE A 36 -3.50 -0.33 -6.35
N LEU A 37 -3.14 0.81 -5.76
CA LEU A 37 -3.67 1.26 -4.47
C LEU A 37 -5.17 1.59 -4.50
N THR A 38 -5.73 1.94 -5.67
CA THR A 38 -7.04 2.61 -5.78
C THR A 38 -8.06 1.93 -6.71
N GLU A 39 -7.64 1.49 -7.88
CA GLU A 39 -8.54 0.99 -8.93
C GLU A 39 -9.05 -0.44 -8.72
N PRO A 40 -8.21 -1.45 -8.38
CA PRO A 40 -8.67 -2.84 -8.40
C PRO A 40 -9.82 -3.07 -7.41
N ARG A 41 -10.61 -4.13 -7.64
CA ARG A 41 -11.74 -4.47 -6.75
C ARG A 41 -11.28 -4.66 -5.30
N ASN A 42 -10.10 -5.25 -5.14
CA ASN A 42 -9.48 -5.51 -3.84
C ASN A 42 -8.36 -4.51 -3.53
N ALA A 43 -8.47 -3.27 -3.99
CA ALA A 43 -7.51 -2.20 -3.71
C ALA A 43 -7.32 -1.96 -2.21
N ILE A 44 -6.08 -1.64 -1.79
CA ILE A 44 -5.74 -1.46 -0.36
C ILE A 44 -6.53 -0.29 0.24
N VAL A 45 -6.67 0.82 -0.48
CA VAL A 45 -7.45 1.98 -0.02
C VAL A 45 -8.91 1.59 0.26
N LYS A 46 -9.54 0.83 -0.64
CA LYS A 46 -10.92 0.36 -0.47
C LYS A 46 -11.08 -0.57 0.74
N GLN A 47 -10.07 -1.39 1.04
CA GLN A 47 -10.07 -2.25 2.23
C GLN A 47 -10.09 -1.40 3.51
N TYR A 48 -9.22 -0.39 3.62
CA TYR A 48 -9.19 0.50 4.79
C TYR A 48 -10.43 1.40 4.89
N GLN A 49 -10.95 1.90 3.76
CA GLN A 49 -12.24 2.59 3.73
C GLN A 49 -13.33 1.74 4.35
N LYS A 50 -13.41 0.46 3.96
CA LYS A 50 -14.42 -0.44 4.51
C LYS A 50 -14.21 -0.73 6.00
N MET A 51 -12.97 -0.88 6.45
CA MET A 51 -12.66 -1.09 7.87
C MET A 51 -13.07 0.10 8.72
N PHE A 52 -12.81 1.33 8.26
CA PHE A 52 -13.24 2.54 8.97
C PHE A 52 -14.77 2.70 8.97
N GLU A 53 -15.45 2.35 7.88
CA GLU A 53 -16.92 2.37 7.82
C GLU A 53 -17.57 1.45 8.87
N LEU A 54 -16.97 0.29 9.16
CA LEU A 54 -17.47 -0.63 10.19
C LEU A 54 -17.46 0.01 11.59
N GLU A 55 -16.54 0.95 11.84
CA GLU A 55 -16.42 1.72 13.08
C GLU A 55 -17.17 3.07 13.01
N ASN A 56 -18.07 3.25 12.03
CA ASN A 56 -18.78 4.51 11.77
C ASN A 56 -17.84 5.71 11.50
N GLY A 57 -16.65 5.45 10.96
CA GLY A 57 -15.70 6.46 10.50
C GLY A 57 -15.61 6.50 8.97
N ALA A 58 -15.06 7.59 8.43
CA ALA A 58 -14.73 7.70 7.01
C ALA A 58 -13.25 8.05 6.85
N ILE A 59 -12.54 7.35 5.97
CA ILE A 59 -11.14 7.65 5.67
C ILE A 59 -10.95 7.97 4.19
N GLU A 60 -10.18 9.01 3.92
CA GLU A 60 -9.87 9.48 2.58
C GLU A 60 -8.36 9.66 2.43
N PHE A 61 -7.82 9.20 1.30
CA PHE A 61 -6.41 9.36 0.97
C PHE A 61 -6.27 10.45 -0.07
N THR A 62 -5.47 11.47 0.24
CA THR A 62 -5.15 12.52 -0.73
C THR A 62 -4.29 11.95 -1.88
N PRO A 63 -4.39 12.50 -3.11
CA PRO A 63 -3.55 12.09 -4.23
C PRO A 63 -2.05 12.09 -3.87
N ASP A 64 -1.59 13.16 -3.22
CA ASP A 64 -0.20 13.29 -2.78
C ASP A 64 0.22 12.20 -1.78
N ALA A 65 -0.69 11.74 -0.92
CA ALA A 65 -0.40 10.65 0.02
C ALA A 65 -0.23 9.31 -0.71
N LEU A 66 -1.03 9.06 -1.76
CA LEU A 66 -0.90 7.87 -2.59
C LEU A 66 0.42 7.88 -3.34
N GLU A 67 0.81 9.04 -3.86
CA GLU A 67 2.11 9.24 -4.50
C GLU A 67 3.29 8.99 -3.55
N GLU A 68 3.22 9.49 -2.31
CA GLU A 68 4.23 9.27 -1.28
C GLU A 68 4.37 7.77 -0.95
N ILE A 69 3.24 7.04 -0.83
CA ILE A 69 3.24 5.59 -0.60
C ILE A 69 3.91 4.86 -1.78
N ALA A 70 3.56 5.23 -3.01
CA ALA A 70 4.13 4.65 -4.22
C ALA A 70 5.64 4.90 -4.32
N GLU A 71 6.10 6.11 -3.99
CA GLU A 71 7.53 6.45 -3.99
C GLU A 71 8.31 5.66 -2.93
N ARG A 72 7.75 5.49 -1.72
CA ARG A 72 8.34 4.63 -0.69
C ARG A 72 8.39 3.16 -1.14
N ALA A 73 7.39 2.68 -1.87
CA ALA A 73 7.34 1.31 -2.39
C ALA A 73 8.40 1.05 -3.47
N LEU A 74 8.59 1.99 -4.40
CA LEU A 74 9.65 1.90 -5.41
C LEU A 74 11.04 1.82 -4.77
N LYS A 75 11.30 2.61 -3.72
CA LYS A 75 12.58 2.59 -2.98
C LYS A 75 12.87 1.26 -2.27
N ARG A 76 11.84 0.43 -1.99
CA ARG A 76 11.97 -0.89 -1.34
C ARG A 76 12.18 -2.04 -2.34
N ASP A 77 12.26 -1.77 -3.64
CA ASP A 77 12.57 -2.70 -4.74
C ASP A 77 11.83 -4.05 -4.71
N THR A 78 10.63 -4.05 -4.12
CA THR A 78 9.76 -5.23 -3.94
C THR A 78 8.41 -5.05 -4.62
N GLY A 79 8.28 -4.00 -5.45
CA GLY A 79 7.12 -3.69 -6.28
C GLY A 79 5.82 -3.54 -5.50
N ALA A 80 4.71 -4.00 -6.09
CA ALA A 80 3.36 -3.89 -5.52
C ALA A 80 3.20 -4.61 -4.16
N ARG A 81 4.06 -5.59 -3.84
CA ARG A 81 4.03 -6.29 -2.54
C ARG A 81 4.37 -5.34 -1.39
N ALA A 82 5.27 -4.39 -1.63
CA ALA A 82 5.68 -3.39 -0.65
C ALA A 82 4.52 -2.48 -0.21
N LEU A 83 3.57 -2.20 -1.12
CA LEU A 83 2.45 -1.29 -0.86
C LEU A 83 1.64 -1.72 0.37
N ARG A 84 1.31 -3.01 0.48
CA ARG A 84 0.56 -3.53 1.63
C ARG A 84 1.33 -3.32 2.92
N SER A 85 2.59 -3.73 2.96
CA SER A 85 3.43 -3.60 4.16
C SER A 85 3.61 -2.14 4.59
N ILE A 86 3.78 -1.21 3.64
CA ILE A 86 3.93 0.22 3.95
C ILE A 86 2.64 0.78 4.54
N VAL A 87 1.48 0.47 3.95
CA VAL A 87 0.20 0.98 4.46
C VAL A 87 -0.10 0.39 5.84
N GLU A 88 0.13 -0.91 6.03
CA GLU A 88 -0.08 -1.59 7.30
C GLU A 88 0.83 -1.05 8.41
N GLU A 89 2.09 -0.74 8.10
CA GLU A 89 3.08 -0.17 9.02
C GLU A 89 2.57 1.13 9.69
N PHE A 90 2.06 2.09 8.92
CA PHE A 90 1.56 3.34 9.52
C PHE A 90 0.10 3.28 9.98
N MET A 91 -0.70 2.35 9.45
CA MET A 91 -2.10 2.21 9.84
C MET A 91 -2.31 1.41 11.12
N LEU A 92 -1.34 0.59 11.53
CA LEU A 92 -1.47 -0.30 12.69
C LEU A 92 -1.87 0.46 13.96
N ASP A 93 -1.16 1.54 14.27
CA ASP A 93 -1.44 2.36 15.46
C ASP A 93 -2.83 3.02 15.37
N TYR A 94 -3.21 3.51 14.18
CA TYR A 94 -4.52 4.13 13.98
C TYR A 94 -5.66 3.13 14.09
N MET A 95 -5.49 1.90 13.60
CA MET A 95 -6.49 0.84 13.74
C MET A 95 -6.67 0.41 15.20
N TYR A 96 -5.60 0.45 16.01
CA TYR A 96 -5.68 0.17 17.44
C TYR A 96 -6.41 1.28 18.21
N GLU A 97 -6.16 2.54 17.86
CA GLU A 97 -6.80 3.69 18.50
C GLU A 97 -8.23 3.98 18.00
N LEU A 98 -8.59 3.51 16.80
CA LEU A 98 -9.88 3.79 16.17
C LEU A 98 -11.11 3.41 17.04
N PRO A 99 -11.16 2.26 17.74
CA PRO A 99 -12.27 1.91 18.62
C PRO A 99 -12.40 2.83 19.85
N GLU A 100 -11.30 3.46 20.29
CA GLU A 100 -11.29 4.42 21.40
C GLU A 100 -11.61 5.85 20.93
N ALA A 101 -11.42 6.13 19.64
CA ALA A 101 -11.76 7.41 19.04
C ALA A 101 -13.28 7.61 19.04
N LYS A 102 -13.73 8.87 19.15
CA LYS A 102 -15.17 9.16 19.12
C LYS A 102 -15.78 8.61 17.82
N PRO A 103 -16.86 7.83 17.89
CA PRO A 103 -17.54 7.34 16.70
C PRO A 103 -18.06 8.55 15.90
N ALA A 104 -17.87 8.55 14.57
CA ALA A 104 -18.16 9.63 13.61
C ALA A 104 -17.04 10.67 13.33
N GLY A 105 -15.84 10.20 12.99
CA GLY A 105 -14.76 11.03 12.44
C GLY A 105 -14.56 10.87 10.93
N GLN A 106 -14.28 11.98 10.23
CA GLN A 106 -13.69 11.96 8.89
C GLN A 106 -12.17 12.13 9.01
N TYR A 107 -11.41 11.20 8.44
CA TYR A 107 -9.97 11.10 8.55
C TYR A 107 -9.34 11.30 7.16
N THR A 108 -8.37 12.20 7.07
CA THR A 108 -7.69 12.49 5.80
C THR A 108 -6.21 12.11 5.91
N VAL A 109 -5.79 11.14 5.12
CA VAL A 109 -4.40 10.71 5.01
C VAL A 109 -3.67 11.65 4.07
N THR A 110 -2.69 12.36 4.61
CA THR A 110 -1.79 13.29 3.89
C THR A 110 -0.38 12.72 3.81
N PRO A 111 0.51 13.24 2.94
CA PRO A 111 1.90 12.80 2.90
C PRO A 111 2.61 12.83 4.26
N LYS A 112 2.28 13.81 5.10
CA LYS A 112 2.83 13.94 6.46
C LYS A 112 2.44 12.76 7.35
N VAL A 113 1.22 12.26 7.23
CA VAL A 113 0.76 11.06 7.96
C VAL A 113 1.54 9.84 7.50
N VAL A 114 1.73 9.69 6.17
CA VAL A 114 2.51 8.59 5.59
C VAL A 114 3.97 8.63 6.05
N ARG A 115 4.55 9.81 6.26
CA ARG A 115 5.91 10.01 6.78
C ARG A 115 6.01 9.89 8.32
N GLY A 116 4.89 9.82 9.03
CA GLY A 116 4.87 9.83 10.50
C GLY A 116 5.08 11.22 11.14
N GLU A 117 5.01 12.29 10.36
CA GLU A 117 5.16 13.69 10.81
C GLU A 117 3.85 14.27 11.38
N ALA A 118 2.71 13.64 11.11
CA ALA A 118 1.39 14.07 11.56
C ALA A 118 0.55 12.87 12.03
N HIS A 119 -0.28 13.11 13.05
CA HIS A 119 -1.17 12.10 13.61
C HIS A 119 -2.54 12.13 12.93
N LEU A 120 -3.02 10.98 12.44
CA LEU A 120 -4.31 10.87 11.75
C LEU A 120 -5.50 11.10 12.70
N LEU A 121 -5.43 10.51 13.89
CA LEU A 121 -6.47 10.63 14.91
C LEU A 121 -6.15 11.82 15.82
N LYS A 122 -7.08 12.78 15.94
CA LYS A 122 -7.00 13.80 17.01
C LYS A 122 -7.50 13.20 18.31
N THR A 123 -6.77 12.23 18.85
CA THR A 123 -7.09 11.63 20.13
C THR A 123 -6.83 12.69 21.19
N GLY A 124 -7.88 13.10 21.93
CA GLY A 124 -7.78 14.00 23.06
C GLY A 124 -7.05 13.36 24.25
N ARG A 125 -5.82 12.88 24.07
CA ARG A 125 -4.94 12.54 25.19
C ARG A 125 -4.43 13.85 25.76
N ARG A 126 -5.05 14.29 26.85
CA ARG A 126 -4.36 15.09 27.87
C ARG A 126 -3.03 14.39 28.12
N ARG A 127 -1.94 15.05 27.72
CA ARG A 127 -0.58 14.74 28.14
C ARG A 127 -0.61 14.72 29.67
N LYS A 128 -0.75 13.55 30.28
CA LYS A 128 -0.40 13.40 31.69
C LYS A 128 1.12 13.45 31.72
N GLU A 129 1.64 14.63 32.02
CA GLU A 129 2.96 14.78 32.59
C GLU A 129 3.04 13.83 33.78
N SER A 130 3.92 12.84 33.70
CA SER A 130 4.34 12.10 34.88
C SER A 130 5.49 12.90 35.50
N ALA A 131 5.18 13.45 36.67
CA ALA A 131 6.13 13.95 37.66
C ALA A 131 7.00 12.83 38.25
#